data_AF-A0A8S2S1X7-F1
#
_entry.id   AF-A0A8S2S1X7-F1
#
_cell.length_a   1.000
_cell.length_b   1.000
_cell.length_c   1.000
_cell.angle_alpha   90.00
_cell.angle_beta   90.00
_cell.angle_gamma   90.00
#
_symmetry.space_group_name_H-M   'P 1'
#
loop_
_entity.id
_entity.type
_entity.pdbx_description
1 polymer ?
#
loop_
_entity_poly.entity_id
_entity_poly.type
_entity_poly.pdbx_seq_one_letter_code
_entity_poly.pdbx_strand_id
1 'polypeptide(L)'
;MYDCGTTTVDDYTLIYSGHSSSDKTRSAHGVAIYLNKQATTAWKNLGSTWEAANERILMVLLACKPINVSGIAVYAPINSKNQQMTSTTSDPFYAD
;
A
#
# COMPACT_ATOMS: atom_id res chain seq x y z
N MET A 1 5.03 5.27 -16.58
CA MET A 1 4.69 3.85 -16.30
C MET A 1 5.22 3.55 -14.91
N TYR A 2 4.39 3.06 -13.99
CA TYR A 2 4.83 2.71 -12.64
C TYR A 2 5.30 1.24 -12.61
N ASP A 3 6.15 0.90 -11.66
CA ASP A 3 6.61 -0.47 -11.41
C ASP A 3 5.78 -1.07 -10.28
N CYS A 4 5.24 -2.26 -10.52
CA CYS A 4 4.44 -2.98 -9.55
C CYS A 4 4.66 -4.47 -9.70
N GLY A 5 4.52 -5.19 -8.60
CA GLY A 5 4.70 -6.63 -8.63
C GLY A 5 4.62 -7.26 -7.26
N THR A 6 5.01 -8.53 -7.25
CA THR A 6 5.12 -9.32 -6.03
C THR A 6 6.52 -9.89 -5.93
N THR A 7 7.10 -9.82 -4.74
CA THR A 7 8.37 -10.48 -4.45
C THR A 7 8.30 -11.16 -3.09
N THR A 8 9.21 -12.10 -2.85
CA THR A 8 9.35 -12.75 -1.55
C THR A 8 10.52 -12.13 -0.83
N VAL A 9 10.28 -11.71 0.41
CA VAL A 9 11.31 -11.23 1.32
C VAL A 9 11.21 -12.07 2.58
N ASP A 10 12.22 -12.91 2.81
CA ASP A 10 12.18 -13.98 3.80
C ASP A 10 10.94 -14.88 3.61
N ASP A 11 10.12 -15.05 4.65
CA ASP A 11 8.88 -15.84 4.63
C ASP A 11 7.62 -15.01 4.29
N TYR A 12 7.80 -13.76 3.85
CA TYR A 12 6.71 -12.83 3.56
C TYR A 12 6.55 -12.63 2.06
N THR A 13 5.30 -12.41 1.65
CA THR A 13 5.01 -11.90 0.31
C THR A 13 4.86 -10.39 0.38
N LEU A 14 5.74 -9.68 -0.32
CA LEU A 14 5.64 -8.25 -0.52
C LEU A 14 4.92 -7.98 -1.84
N ILE A 15 3.81 -7.25 -1.77
CA ILE A 15 3.11 -6.70 -2.94
C ILE A 15 3.42 -5.20 -2.96
N TYR A 16 3.88 -4.67 -4.10
CA TYR A 16 4.35 -3.29 -4.17
C TYR A 16 3.86 -2.56 -5.41
N SER A 17 3.79 -1.23 -5.30
CA SER A 17 3.65 -0.30 -6.41
C SER A 17 4.53 0.92 -6.13
N GLY A 18 5.18 1.44 -7.16
CA GLY A 18 6.04 2.61 -7.05
C GLY A 18 6.52 3.12 -8.40
N HIS A 19 7.38 4.15 -8.40
CA HIS A 19 7.99 4.62 -9.63
C HIS A 19 8.83 3.52 -10.31
N SER A 20 8.88 3.58 -11.65
CA SER A 20 9.77 2.76 -12.46
C SER A 20 11.21 2.85 -11.97
N SER A 21 11.96 1.76 -12.13
CA SER A 21 13.39 1.72 -11.78
C SER A 21 14.22 2.78 -12.51
N SER A 22 13.81 3.17 -13.73
CA SER A 22 14.47 4.23 -14.52
C SER A 22 14.28 5.62 -13.93
N ASP A 23 13.17 5.87 -13.23
CA ASP A 23 12.78 7.20 -12.72
C ASP A 23 12.87 7.26 -11.18
N LYS A 24 13.50 6.24 -10.56
CA LYS A 24 13.54 6.05 -9.11
C LYS A 24 14.55 7.02 -8.47
N THR A 25 14.04 8.12 -7.92
CA THR A 25 14.80 8.94 -6.98
C THR A 25 14.71 8.38 -5.56
N ARG A 26 15.63 8.76 -4.66
CA ARG A 26 15.57 8.37 -3.24
C ARG A 26 14.30 8.87 -2.53
N SER A 27 13.64 9.88 -3.10
CA SER A 27 12.37 10.47 -2.64
C SER A 27 11.17 9.97 -3.45
N ALA A 28 11.35 8.98 -4.33
CA ALA A 28 10.26 8.46 -5.13
C ALA A 28 9.22 7.77 -4.25
N HIS A 29 7.97 8.13 -4.48
CA HIS A 29 6.84 7.56 -3.77
C HIS A 29 6.67 6.07 -4.08
N GLY A 30 6.07 5.35 -3.14
CA GLY A 30 5.74 3.95 -3.29
C GLY A 30 4.87 3.48 -2.14
N VAL A 31 4.13 2.41 -2.40
CA VAL A 31 3.33 1.70 -1.41
C VAL A 31 3.65 0.21 -1.47
N ALA A 32 3.55 -0.41 -0.31
CA ALA A 32 3.84 -1.82 -0.11
C ALA A 32 2.85 -2.42 0.88
N ILE A 33 2.39 -3.64 0.60
CA ILE A 33 1.64 -4.47 1.53
C ILE A 33 2.47 -5.72 1.79
N TYR A 34 2.75 -5.97 3.07
CA TYR A 34 3.43 -7.18 3.53
C TYR A 34 2.41 -8.21 3.99
N LEU A 35 2.42 -9.38 3.36
CA LEU A 35 1.62 -10.53 3.76
C LEU A 35 2.48 -11.49 4.56
N ASN A 36 2.05 -11.79 5.79
CA ASN A 36 2.65 -12.86 6.59
C ASN A 36 2.43 -14.25 5.94
N LYS A 37 3.02 -15.29 6.51
CA LYS A 37 2.93 -16.66 5.99
C LYS A 37 1.49 -17.17 5.84
N GLN A 38 0.62 -16.87 6.80
CA GLN A 38 -0.78 -17.29 6.77
C GLN A 38 -1.55 -16.55 5.66
N ALA A 39 -1.40 -15.22 5.59
CA ALA A 39 -2.02 -14.39 4.56
C ALA A 39 -1.49 -14.73 3.17
N THR A 40 -0.20 -15.04 3.03
CA THR A 40 0.42 -15.53 1.79
C THR A 40 -0.22 -16.85 1.33
N THR A 41 -0.51 -17.75 2.28
CA THR A 41 -1.15 -19.04 1.98
C THR A 41 -2.58 -18.85 1.51
N ALA A 42 -3.36 -18.00 2.20
CA ALA A 42 -4.69 -17.61 1.75
C ALA A 42 -4.62 -16.94 0.37
N TRP A 43 -3.63 -16.08 0.15
CA TRP A 43 -3.44 -15.36 -1.11
C TRP A 43 -3.22 -16.30 -2.29
N LYS A 44 -2.29 -17.25 -2.16
CA LYS A 44 -1.93 -18.21 -3.22
C LYS A 44 -3.02 -19.25 -3.49
N ASN A 45 -3.80 -19.64 -2.48
CA ASN A 45 -4.65 -20.84 -2.58
C ASN A 45 -6.16 -20.53 -2.70
N LEU A 46 -6.60 -19.32 -2.36
CA LEU A 46 -8.04 -19.01 -2.23
C LEU A 46 -8.58 -18.04 -3.29
N GLY A 47 -7.80 -17.75 -4.34
CA GLY A 47 -8.22 -16.85 -5.42
C GLY A 47 -8.16 -15.36 -5.03
N SER A 48 -7.25 -15.00 -4.14
CA SER A 48 -7.01 -13.61 -3.77
C SER A 48 -6.37 -12.85 -4.92
N THR A 49 -6.65 -11.55 -5.03
CA THR A 49 -6.18 -10.69 -6.13
C THR A 49 -5.51 -9.44 -5.60
N TRP A 50 -4.76 -8.75 -6.46
CA TRP A 50 -4.23 -7.43 -6.17
C TRP A 50 -4.20 -6.58 -7.44
N GLU A 51 -4.25 -5.27 -7.26
CA GLU A 51 -4.19 -4.29 -8.33
C GLU A 51 -3.45 -3.04 -7.83
N ALA A 52 -2.47 -2.59 -8.61
CA ALA A 52 -1.89 -1.27 -8.44
C ALA A 52 -2.66 -0.29 -9.33
N ALA A 53 -3.28 0.73 -8.73
CA ALA A 53 -3.95 1.77 -9.53
C ALA A 53 -2.94 2.79 -10.08
N ASN A 54 -1.91 3.11 -9.28
CA ASN A 54 -0.77 3.95 -9.65
C ASN A 54 0.40 3.72 -8.66
N GLU A 55 1.45 4.53 -8.75
CA GLU A 55 2.64 4.43 -7.88
C GLU A 55 2.37 4.68 -6.39
N ARG A 56 1.20 5.20 -6.02
CA ARG A 56 0.80 5.57 -4.65
C ARG A 56 -0.38 4.78 -4.11
N ILE A 57 -1.04 3.95 -4.92
CA ILE A 57 -2.26 3.24 -4.54
C ILE A 57 -2.14 1.77 -4.91
N LEU A 58 -2.27 0.91 -3.91
CA LEU A 58 -2.24 -0.54 -4.04
C LEU A 58 -3.44 -1.15 -3.31
N MET A 59 -4.17 -2.02 -4.01
CA MET A 59 -5.34 -2.73 -3.51
C MET A 59 -5.04 -4.23 -3.48
N VAL A 60 -5.43 -4.91 -2.40
CA VAL A 60 -5.40 -6.36 -2.27
C VAL A 60 -6.75 -6.86 -1.80
N LEU A 61 -7.26 -7.92 -2.41
CA LEU A 61 -8.40 -8.68 -1.93
C LEU A 61 -7.89 -10.02 -1.42
N LEU A 62 -7.92 -10.21 -0.11
CA LEU A 62 -7.63 -11.48 0.53
C LEU A 62 -8.92 -12.29 0.64
N ALA A 63 -9.01 -13.35 -0.15
CA ALA A 63 -10.07 -14.32 -0.05
C ALA A 63 -9.86 -15.16 1.21
N CYS A 64 -10.70 -14.91 2.22
CA CYS A 64 -10.68 -15.59 3.49
C CYS A 64 -12.08 -16.17 3.74
N LYS A 65 -12.18 -17.28 4.50
CA LYS A 65 -13.48 -17.85 4.89
C LYS A 65 -13.77 -17.52 6.36
N PRO A 66 -15.00 -17.08 6.70
CA PRO A 66 -16.16 -16.92 5.83
C PRO A 66 -16.24 -15.58 5.07
N ILE A 67 -15.34 -14.63 5.35
CA ILE A 67 -15.44 -13.25 4.86
C ILE A 67 -14.14 -12.87 4.14
N ASN A 68 -14.28 -12.28 2.95
CA ASN A 68 -13.16 -11.69 2.23
C ASN A 68 -12.75 -10.35 2.85
N VAL A 69 -11.45 -10.06 2.84
CA VAL A 69 -10.91 -8.81 3.40
C VAL A 69 -10.21 -8.03 2.29
N SER A 70 -10.60 -6.77 2.09
CA SER A 70 -9.91 -5.86 1.19
C SER A 70 -8.95 -4.96 1.97
N GLY A 71 -7.70 -4.86 1.53
CA GLY A 71 -6.72 -3.91 2.03
C GLY A 71 -6.39 -2.88 0.95
N ILE A 72 -6.36 -1.60 1.32
CA ILE A 72 -5.98 -0.51 0.41
C ILE A 72 -4.84 0.27 1.08
N ALA A 73 -3.67 0.24 0.46
CA ALA A 73 -2.53 1.04 0.87
C ALA A 73 -2.44 2.29 -0.02
N VAL A 74 -2.47 3.47 0.62
CA VAL A 74 -2.44 4.76 -0.07
C VAL A 74 -1.34 5.64 0.52
N TYR A 75 -0.45 6.13 -0.33
CA TYR A 75 0.47 7.21 0.02
C TYR A 75 -0.11 8.55 -0.45
N ALA A 76 -0.89 9.20 0.43
CA ALA A 76 -1.56 10.45 0.10
C ALA A 76 -0.54 11.59 -0.14
N PRO A 77 -0.80 12.49 -1.10
CA PRO A 77 0.05 13.66 -1.31
C PRO A 77 -0.02 14.60 -0.10
N ILE A 78 1.14 15.12 0.32
CA ILE A 78 1.19 16.16 1.35
C ILE A 78 0.91 17.50 0.67
N ASN A 79 -0.14 18.20 1.11
CA ASN A 79 -0.40 19.57 0.65
C ASN A 79 0.68 20.52 1.19
N SER A 80 1.49 21.10 0.30
CA SER A 80 2.55 22.05 0.67
C SER A 80 2.03 23.32 1.35
N LYS A 81 0.72 23.61 1.24
CA LYS A 81 0.07 24.76 1.90
C LYS A 81 -0.09 24.59 3.42
N ASN A 82 0.06 23.38 3.97
CA ASN A 82 0.00 23.12 5.41
C ASN A 82 1.39 23.14 6.10
N GLN A 83 2.45 23.53 5.39
CA GLN A 83 3.81 23.59 5.98
C GLN A 83 4.05 24.80 6.90
N GLN A 84 3.05 25.67 7.13
CA GLN A 84 3.05 26.66 8.20
C GLN A 84 2.00 26.32 9.26
N MET A 85 2.18 25.23 9.99
CA MET A 85 1.63 25.11 11.34
C MET A 85 2.63 24.32 12.18
N THR A 86 3.61 25.04 12.71
CA THR A 86 4.34 24.61 13.90
C THR A 86 3.34 24.41 15.04
N SER A 87 3.29 23.17 15.53
CA SER A 87 2.88 22.76 16.89
C SER A 87 1.48 23.13 17.41
N THR A 88 0.80 22.11 17.96
CA THR A 88 -0.27 22.17 18.98
C THR A 88 -1.72 22.48 18.58
N THR A 89 -2.24 21.90 17.51
CA THR A 89 -3.68 21.60 17.45
C THR A 89 -3.95 20.34 16.64
N SER A 90 -4.58 19.37 17.28
CA SER A 90 -5.18 18.19 16.66
C SER A 90 -6.08 18.64 15.50
N ASP A 91 -5.92 18.06 14.32
CA ASP A 91 -6.75 18.36 13.14
C ASP A 91 -8.24 18.12 13.47
N PRO A 92 -9.16 19.06 13.15
CA PRO A 92 -10.59 18.93 13.47
C PRO A 92 -11.33 17.90 12.61
N PHE A 93 -10.61 17.09 11.82
CA PHE A 93 -11.21 15.98 11.07
C PHE A 93 -11.83 14.90 11.97
N TYR A 94 -11.48 14.85 13.26
CA TYR A 94 -12.02 13.92 14.26
C TYR A 94 -12.92 14.58 15.33
N ALA A 95 -13.42 15.79 15.10
CA ALA A 95 -14.36 16.41 16.04
C ALA A 95 -15.79 16.17 15.56
N ASP A 96 -16.51 15.27 16.25
CA ASP A 96 -17.97 15.12 16.19
C ASP A 96 -18.70 16.44 16.47
#